data_AF-A0A6B3FAM6-F1
#
_entry.id   AF-A0A6B3FAM6-F1
#
_cell.length_a   1.000
_cell.length_b   1.000
_cell.length_c   1.000
_cell.angle_alpha   90.00
_cell.angle_beta   90.00
_cell.angle_gamma   90.00
#
_symmetry.space_group_name_H-M   'P 1'
#
loop_
_entity.id
_entity.type
_entity.pdbx_description
1 polymer ?
#
loop_
_entity_poly.entity_id
_entity_poly.type
_entity_poly.pdbx_seq_one_letter_code
_entity_poly.pdbx_strand_id
1 'polypeptide(L)'
;RPRGQVLSQVFLVCASVLWLLPILFALYVAVRPYSDTRKHGYVSLPHSLTLSNFSDAWSQANMGRFFWNSALITIPAVVIVLVLASGAAFVLTRVNVKVNVALLIVFTAGNLLPQQVIITPLFRMY
;
A
#
# COMPACT_ATOMS: atom_id res chain seq x y z
N ARG A 1 -36.69 -10.36 -10.68
CA ARG A 1 -35.26 -10.56 -10.34
C ARG A 1 -34.24 -9.54 -10.93
N PRO A 2 -34.58 -8.53 -11.77
CA PRO A 2 -33.57 -7.56 -12.24
C PRO A 2 -33.27 -6.41 -11.25
N ARG A 3 -34.22 -6.08 -10.36
CA ARG A 3 -34.07 -4.97 -9.39
C ARG A 3 -32.93 -5.18 -8.37
N GLY A 4 -32.68 -6.41 -7.95
CA GLY A 4 -31.59 -6.73 -7.01
C GLY A 4 -30.20 -6.58 -7.64
N GLN A 5 -30.05 -6.91 -8.93
CA GLN A 5 -28.78 -6.75 -9.64
C GLN A 5 -28.48 -5.27 -9.91
N VAL A 6 -29.48 -4.49 -10.30
CA VAL A 6 -29.33 -3.03 -10.49
C VAL A 6 -28.97 -2.33 -9.18
N LEU A 7 -29.59 -2.73 -8.06
CA LEU A 7 -29.25 -2.17 -6.75
C LEU A 7 -27.80 -2.49 -6.33
N SER A 8 -27.36 -3.73 -6.52
CA SER A 8 -25.96 -4.11 -6.26
C SER A 8 -24.98 -3.37 -7.17
N GLN A 9 -25.31 -3.17 -8.44
CA GLN A 9 -24.46 -2.42 -9.37
C GLN A 9 -24.35 -0.95 -8.98
N VAL A 10 -25.46 -0.29 -8.64
CA VAL A 10 -25.45 1.10 -8.15
C VAL A 10 -24.65 1.21 -6.85
N PHE A 11 -24.84 0.27 -5.92
CA PHE A 11 -24.05 0.23 -4.69
C PHE A 11 -22.55 0.10 -4.96
N LEU A 12 -22.15 -0.84 -5.82
CA LEU A 12 -20.74 -1.04 -6.18
C LEU A 12 -20.13 0.18 -6.88
N VAL A 13 -20.89 0.85 -7.74
CA VAL A 13 -20.44 2.08 -8.41
C VAL A 13 -20.30 3.23 -7.40
N CYS A 14 -21.26 3.42 -6.50
CA CYS A 14 -21.13 4.43 -5.45
C CYS A 14 -19.96 4.13 -4.51
N ALA A 15 -19.78 2.87 -4.11
CA ALA A 15 -18.69 2.45 -3.26
C ALA A 15 -17.33 2.64 -3.95
N SER A 16 -17.21 2.31 -5.24
CA SER A 16 -15.97 2.50 -5.99
C SER A 16 -15.61 3.98 -6.13
N VAL A 17 -16.58 4.84 -6.45
CA VAL A 17 -16.36 6.29 -6.52
C VAL A 17 -15.91 6.82 -5.16
N LEU A 18 -16.57 6.40 -4.07
CA LEU A 18 -16.21 6.83 -2.71
C LEU A 18 -14.79 6.39 -2.33
N TRP A 19 -14.38 5.18 -2.74
CA TRP A 19 -13.01 4.69 -2.56
C TRP A 19 -11.97 5.43 -3.41
N LEU A 20 -12.36 5.96 -4.57
CA LEU A 20 -11.48 6.74 -5.44
C LEU A 20 -11.30 8.19 -4.98
N LEU A 21 -12.24 8.75 -4.20
CA LEU A 21 -12.16 10.12 -3.70
C LEU A 21 -10.81 10.49 -3.06
N PRO A 22 -10.22 9.72 -2.13
CA PRO A 22 -8.92 10.08 -1.55
C PRO A 22 -7.78 10.08 -2.58
N ILE A 23 -7.84 9.19 -3.57
CA ILE A 23 -6.83 9.12 -4.65
C ILE A 23 -6.99 10.33 -5.57
N LEU A 24 -8.22 10.66 -5.96
CA LEU A 24 -8.52 11.85 -6.76
C LEU A 24 -8.10 13.13 -6.03
N PHE A 25 -8.33 13.20 -4.72
CA PHE A 25 -7.89 14.32 -3.90
C PHE A 25 -6.36 14.41 -3.80
N ALA A 26 -5.67 13.27 -3.64
CA ALA A 26 -4.20 13.25 -3.64
C ALA A 26 -3.63 13.72 -4.99
N LEU A 27 -4.21 13.27 -6.12
CA LEU A 27 -3.83 13.73 -7.45
C LEU A 27 -4.10 15.22 -7.63
N TYR A 28 -5.23 15.71 -7.13
CA TYR A 28 -5.58 17.11 -7.16
C TYR A 28 -4.57 17.98 -6.41
N VAL A 29 -4.12 17.53 -5.24
CA VAL A 29 -3.06 18.20 -4.47
C VAL A 29 -1.71 18.11 -5.18
N ALA A 30 -1.40 16.99 -5.84
CA ALA A 30 -0.12 16.81 -6.55
C ALA A 30 0.07 17.77 -7.73
N VAL A 31 -1.02 18.14 -8.43
CA VAL A 31 -0.98 19.07 -9.59
C VAL A 31 -1.06 20.55 -9.16
N ARG A 32 -1.29 20.83 -7.87
CA ARG A 32 -1.40 22.19 -7.36
C ARG A 32 -0.05 22.78 -6.98
N PRO A 33 0.29 24.01 -7.40
CA PRO A 33 1.49 24.66 -6.93
C PRO A 33 1.45 24.80 -5.41
N TYR A 34 2.58 24.53 -4.77
CA TYR A 34 2.71 24.61 -3.32
C TYR A 34 2.44 26.01 -2.76
N SER A 35 2.69 27.06 -3.55
CA SER A 35 2.37 28.46 -3.23
C SER A 35 0.86 28.72 -3.14
N ASP A 36 0.05 28.07 -3.97
CA ASP A 36 -1.41 28.17 -3.94
C ASP A 36 -1.99 27.41 -2.74
N THR A 37 -1.44 26.22 -2.44
CA THR A 37 -1.83 25.42 -1.27
C THR A 37 -1.54 26.15 0.05
N ARG A 38 -0.41 26.85 0.16
CA ARG A 38 -0.07 27.65 1.36
C ARG A 38 -0.95 28.88 1.53
N LYS A 39 -1.36 29.54 0.45
CA LYS A 39 -2.11 30.82 0.52
C LYS A 39 -3.61 30.64 0.66
N HIS A 40 -4.20 29.62 0.02
CA HIS A 40 -5.65 29.48 -0.07
C HIS A 40 -6.18 28.22 0.64
N GLY A 41 -5.29 27.39 1.20
CA GLY A 41 -5.65 26.16 1.90
C GLY A 41 -5.95 24.97 0.99
N TYR A 42 -5.96 23.77 1.56
CA TYR A 42 -6.03 22.48 0.85
C TYR A 42 -7.33 22.21 0.07
N VAL A 43 -8.41 22.98 0.33
CA VAL A 43 -9.76 22.75 -0.22
C VAL A 43 -10.26 23.89 -1.13
N SER A 44 -9.44 24.92 -1.37
CA SER A 44 -9.75 26.03 -2.29
C SER A 44 -9.89 25.55 -3.74
N LEU A 45 -10.40 26.34 -4.69
CA LEU A 45 -10.32 26.05 -6.14
C LEU A 45 -8.94 26.46 -6.71
N PRO A 46 -8.40 25.75 -7.74
CA PRO A 46 -7.05 25.98 -8.21
C PRO A 46 -7.06 27.17 -9.16
N HIS A 47 -6.29 28.22 -8.86
CA HIS A 47 -6.10 29.32 -9.79
C HIS A 47 -5.09 28.96 -10.89
N SER A 48 -4.16 28.05 -10.59
CA SER A 48 -3.21 27.50 -11.55
C SER A 48 -3.01 26.00 -11.31
N LEU A 49 -3.01 25.22 -12.39
CA LEU A 49 -2.65 23.80 -12.39
C LEU A 49 -1.27 23.68 -13.04
N THR A 50 -0.35 22.99 -12.38
CA THR A 50 1.03 22.83 -12.87
C THR A 50 1.54 21.41 -12.68
N LEU A 51 2.28 20.93 -13.68
CA LEU A 51 3.02 19.66 -13.58
C LEU A 51 4.43 19.87 -12.99
N SER A 52 4.79 21.10 -12.62
CA SER A 52 6.12 21.41 -12.07
C SER A 52 6.43 20.62 -10.81
N ASN A 53 5.44 20.33 -9.95
CA ASN A 53 5.67 19.50 -8.75
C ASN A 53 6.22 18.11 -9.08
N PHE A 54 5.83 17.51 -10.21
CA PHE A 54 6.37 16.22 -10.64
C PHE A 54 7.82 16.35 -11.10
N SER A 55 8.14 17.42 -11.84
CA SER A 55 9.50 17.72 -12.29
C SER A 55 10.42 18.07 -11.10
N ASP A 56 9.93 18.87 -10.16
CA ASP A 56 10.63 19.25 -8.93
C ASP A 56 10.84 18.05 -8.01
N ALA A 57 9.84 17.18 -7.84
CA ALA A 57 10.01 15.95 -7.09
C ALA A 57 11.07 15.02 -7.72
N TRP A 58 11.08 14.91 -9.06
CA TRP A 58 12.03 14.05 -9.75
C TRP A 58 13.46 14.59 -9.71
N SER A 59 13.64 15.91 -9.85
CA SER A 59 14.95 16.57 -9.92
C SER A 59 15.51 16.99 -8.56
N GLN A 60 14.70 17.57 -7.68
CA GLN A 60 15.14 18.13 -6.40
C GLN A 60 15.05 17.11 -5.26
N ALA A 61 14.03 16.23 -5.26
CA ALA A 61 13.81 15.29 -4.16
C ALA A 61 14.52 13.93 -4.34
N ASN A 62 15.41 13.77 -5.33
CA ASN A 62 16.11 12.51 -5.62
C ASN A 62 15.15 11.29 -5.71
N MET A 63 13.93 11.51 -6.22
CA MET A 63 12.88 10.49 -6.21
C MET A 63 13.32 9.19 -6.91
N GLY A 64 14.11 9.30 -7.97
CA GLY A 64 14.66 8.13 -8.68
C GLY A 64 15.53 7.24 -7.77
N ARG A 65 16.33 7.82 -6.87
CA ARG A 65 17.15 7.06 -5.92
C ARG A 65 16.29 6.38 -4.85
N PHE A 66 15.29 7.07 -4.32
CA PHE A 66 14.37 6.47 -3.35
C PHE A 66 13.53 5.34 -3.96
N PHE A 67 13.06 5.53 -5.20
CA PHE A 67 12.37 4.50 -5.94
C PHE A 67 13.26 3.27 -6.16
N TRP A 68 14.50 3.48 -6.62
CA TRP A 68 15.45 2.38 -6.85
C TRP A 68 15.83 1.65 -5.57
N ASN A 69 16.10 2.37 -4.48
CA ASN A 69 16.38 1.75 -3.18
C ASN A 69 15.20 0.89 -2.71
N SER A 70 13.97 1.39 -2.83
CA SER A 70 12.77 0.64 -2.44
C SER A 70 12.59 -0.59 -3.32
N ALA A 71 12.73 -0.45 -4.64
CA ALA A 71 12.64 -1.58 -5.57
C ALA A 71 13.71 -2.64 -5.28
N LEU A 72 14.96 -2.22 -5.06
CA LEU A 72 16.09 -3.11 -4.78
C LEU A 72 15.93 -3.86 -3.46
N ILE A 73 15.24 -3.28 -2.47
CA ILE A 73 14.96 -3.96 -1.19
C ILE A 73 13.71 -4.85 -1.33
N THR A 74 12.62 -4.34 -1.88
CA THR A 74 11.33 -5.03 -1.92
C THR A 74 11.33 -6.21 -2.89
N ILE A 75 11.91 -6.09 -4.08
CA ILE A 75 11.89 -7.16 -5.09
C ILE A 75 12.54 -8.45 -4.58
N PRO A 76 13.82 -8.46 -4.14
CA PRO A 76 14.45 -9.68 -3.66
C PRO A 76 13.78 -10.18 -2.38
N ALA A 77 13.34 -9.29 -1.47
CA ALA A 77 12.62 -9.70 -0.28
C ALA A 77 11.34 -10.47 -0.61
N VAL A 78 10.51 -9.95 -1.53
CA VAL A 78 9.27 -10.61 -1.96
C VAL A 78 9.58 -11.95 -2.63
N VAL A 79 10.60 -12.03 -3.50
CA VAL A 79 10.99 -13.29 -4.15
C VAL A 79 11.40 -14.35 -3.13
N ILE A 80 12.25 -13.99 -2.17
CA ILE A 80 12.71 -14.91 -1.12
C ILE A 80 11.53 -15.37 -0.25
N VAL A 81 10.70 -14.43 0.22
CA VAL A 81 9.52 -14.75 1.03
C VAL A 81 8.55 -15.64 0.26
N LEU A 82 8.31 -15.38 -1.02
CA LEU A 82 7.41 -16.18 -1.85
C LEU A 82 7.90 -17.62 -2.03
N VAL A 83 9.20 -17.81 -2.31
CA VAL A 83 9.80 -19.14 -2.46
C VAL A 83 9.71 -19.92 -1.14
N LEU A 84 10.05 -19.29 -0.02
CA LEU A 84 9.98 -19.93 1.29
C LEU A 84 8.53 -20.24 1.72
N ALA A 85 7.62 -19.29 1.55
CA ALA A 85 6.22 -19.43 1.91
C ALA A 85 5.52 -20.49 1.05
N SER A 86 5.79 -20.53 -0.26
CA SER A 86 5.23 -21.55 -1.15
C SER A 86 5.74 -22.94 -0.81
N GLY A 87 7.04 -23.09 -0.51
CA GLY A 87 7.62 -24.35 -0.04
C GLY A 87 7.01 -24.83 1.28
N ALA A 88 6.88 -23.93 2.26
CA ALA A 88 6.25 -24.22 3.54
C ALA A 88 4.77 -24.62 3.37
N ALA A 89 4.02 -23.88 2.56
CA ALA A 89 2.62 -24.18 2.26
C ALA A 89 2.44 -25.55 1.58
N PHE A 90 3.36 -25.92 0.67
CA PHE A 90 3.33 -27.23 0.02
C PHE A 90 3.50 -28.37 1.03
N VAL A 91 4.47 -28.29 1.92
CA VAL A 91 4.70 -29.31 2.96
C VAL A 91 3.49 -29.42 3.90
N LEU A 92 2.97 -28.27 4.34
CA LEU A 92 1.81 -28.20 5.24
C LEU A 92 0.53 -28.81 4.64
N THR A 93 0.34 -28.71 3.33
CA THR A 93 -0.88 -29.17 2.66
C THR A 93 -0.77 -30.57 2.08
N ARG A 94 0.40 -30.99 1.60
CA ARG A 94 0.59 -32.27 0.90
C ARG A 94 1.21 -33.36 1.77
N VAL A 95 1.98 -33.02 2.80
CA VAL A 95 2.64 -34.00 3.67
C VAL A 95 1.87 -34.08 4.99
N ASN A 96 1.46 -35.29 5.38
CA ASN A 96 0.84 -35.53 6.69
C ASN A 96 1.90 -35.52 7.80
N VAL A 97 2.36 -34.32 8.18
CA VAL A 97 3.27 -34.13 9.30
C VAL A 97 2.45 -33.91 10.56
N LYS A 98 2.78 -34.62 11.66
CA LYS A 98 2.12 -34.46 12.97
C LYS A 98 2.19 -33.03 13.52
N VAL A 99 3.14 -32.22 13.02
CA VAL A 99 3.40 -30.84 13.48
C VAL A 99 2.62 -29.78 12.66
N ASN A 100 1.88 -30.17 11.61
CA ASN A 100 1.22 -29.21 10.72
C ASN A 100 0.26 -28.24 11.45
N VAL A 101 -0.49 -28.75 12.43
CA VAL A 101 -1.42 -27.91 13.22
C VAL A 101 -0.67 -26.90 14.08
N ALA A 102 0.44 -27.31 14.72
CA ALA A 102 1.25 -26.40 15.52
C ALA A 102 1.91 -25.31 14.65
N LEU A 103 2.43 -25.67 13.47
CA LEU A 103 2.99 -24.73 12.50
C LEU A 103 1.93 -23.73 11.99
N LEU A 104 0.72 -24.18 11.68
CA LEU A 104 -0.39 -23.29 11.28
C LEU A 104 -0.72 -22.29 12.39
N ILE A 105 -0.84 -22.75 13.65
CA ILE A 105 -1.11 -21.88 14.79
C ILE A 105 0.00 -20.82 14.95
N VAL A 106 1.27 -21.21 14.82
CA VAL A 106 2.40 -20.28 14.90
C VAL A 106 2.36 -19.24 13.77
N PHE A 107 2.10 -19.65 12.53
CA PHE A 107 1.99 -18.71 11.41
C PHE A 107 0.80 -17.76 11.55
N THR A 108 -0.35 -18.24 12.00
CA THR A 108 -1.52 -17.39 12.27
C THR A 108 -1.24 -16.43 13.41
N ALA A 109 -0.66 -16.91 14.51
CA ALA A 109 -0.27 -16.06 15.64
C ALA A 109 0.71 -14.96 15.21
N GLY A 110 1.70 -15.30 14.38
CA GLY A 110 2.65 -14.34 13.81
C GLY A 110 1.98 -13.27 12.93
N ASN A 111 0.99 -13.63 12.12
CA ASN A 111 0.24 -12.67 11.29
C ASN A 111 -0.64 -11.72 12.12
N LEU A 112 -1.09 -12.15 13.29
CA LEU A 112 -1.87 -11.32 14.21
C LEU A 112 -1.00 -10.35 15.02
N LEU A 113 0.33 -10.51 14.99
CA LEU A 113 1.22 -9.60 15.70
C LEU A 113 1.15 -8.20 15.10
N PRO A 114 0.95 -7.17 15.94
CA PRO A 114 0.94 -5.79 15.47
C PRO A 114 2.34 -5.40 15.01
N GLN A 115 2.43 -4.75 13.84
CA GLN A 115 3.69 -4.30 13.26
C GLN A 115 4.47 -3.38 14.20
N GLN A 116 3.78 -2.64 15.09
CA GLN A 116 4.41 -1.77 16.08
C GLN A 116 5.35 -2.52 17.04
N VAL A 117 5.03 -3.77 17.42
CA VAL A 117 5.85 -4.56 18.36
C VAL A 117 7.18 -4.99 17.73
N ILE A 118 7.23 -5.07 16.39
CA ILE A 118 8.44 -5.40 15.62
C ILE A 118 9.36 -4.17 15.49
N ILE A 119 8.79 -2.97 15.41
CA ILE A 119 9.57 -1.72 15.23
C ILE A 119 10.38 -1.37 16.48
N THR A 120 9.83 -1.55 17.68
CA THR A 120 10.51 -1.20 18.95
C THR A 120 11.90 -1.85 19.11
N PRO A 121 12.09 -3.17 18.91
CA PRO A 121 13.42 -3.78 19.03
C PRO A 121 14.36 -3.37 17.88
N LEU A 122 13.85 -3.17 16.66
CA LEU A 122 14.66 -2.71 15.53
C LEU A 122 15.26 -1.32 15.81
N PHE A 123 14.46 -0.41 16.36
CA PHE A 123 14.93 0.92 16.75
C PHE A 123 15.94 0.89 17.89
N ARG A 124 16.00 -0.18 18.69
CA ARG A 124 16.99 -0.32 19.77
C ARG A 124 18.32 -0.91 19.28
N MET A 125 18.30 -1.62 18.16
CA MET A 125 19.49 -2.24 17.55
C MET A 125 20.28 -1.29 16.66
N TYR A 126 19.65 -0.21 16.17
CA TYR A 126 20.26 0.87 15.38
C TYR A 126 20.29 2.17 16.18
#